data_AF-A0A937EMM5-F1
#
_entry.id   AF-A0A937EMM5-F1
#
_cell.length_a   1.000
_cell.length_b   1.000
_cell.length_c   1.000
_cell.angle_alpha   90.00
_cell.angle_beta   90.00
_cell.angle_gamma   90.00
#
_symmetry.space_group_name_H-M   'P 1'
#
loop_
_entity.id
_entity.type
_entity.pdbx_description
1 polymer ?
#
loop_
_entity_poly.entity_id
_entity_poly.type
_entity_poly.pdbx_seq_one_letter_code
_entity_poly.pdbx_strand_id
1 'polypeptide(L)'
;MSARPEPSLSAPTAPVSRLGLYDTWWTVAAAALGVCLGLTACAWISLHLHVDDTLHTAALFVHLASLVLGFGAVLSADYHALLWLTGRCTLTDAMAGTSRLHVPIWAGLAGLVASGALLQPDLGSALTRTKLALVLALTLNGLQAGLLTRRMRARRDGTVPPRLLLWGAGTALVSQVCWWGAVVIGFRNSQG
;
A
#
# COMPACT_ATOMS: atom_id res chain seq x y z
N MET A 1 38.26 1.08 -60.74
CA MET A 1 38.08 0.76 -59.31
C MET A 1 36.75 1.35 -58.87
N SER A 2 35.71 0.51 -58.78
CA SER A 2 34.34 0.91 -58.43
C SER A 2 34.14 0.74 -56.93
N ALA A 3 33.82 1.83 -56.23
CA ALA A 3 33.52 1.82 -54.80
C ALA A 3 32.10 1.27 -54.57
N ARG A 4 31.97 0.16 -53.85
CA ARG A 4 30.67 -0.36 -53.38
C ARG A 4 30.06 0.62 -52.36
N PRO A 5 28.75 0.91 -52.42
CA PRO A 5 28.06 1.56 -51.32
C PRO A 5 27.91 0.60 -50.13
N GLU A 6 28.33 1.05 -48.95
CA GLU A 6 28.13 0.39 -47.67
C GLU A 6 26.62 0.22 -47.37
N PRO A 7 26.18 -0.96 -46.90
CA PRO A 7 24.79 -1.17 -46.52
C PRO A 7 24.46 -0.41 -45.23
N SER A 8 23.43 0.44 -45.30
CA SER A 8 22.87 1.13 -44.14
C SER A 8 22.36 0.12 -43.11
N LEU A 9 23.14 -0.07 -42.04
CA LEU A 9 22.75 -0.79 -40.84
C LEU A 9 21.51 -0.10 -40.25
N SER A 10 20.35 -0.68 -40.53
CA SER A 10 19.08 -0.31 -39.94
C SER A 10 19.22 -0.51 -38.43
N ALA A 11 19.17 0.58 -37.66
CA ALA A 11 19.20 0.53 -36.21
C ALA A 11 18.11 -0.44 -35.72
N PRO A 12 18.42 -1.34 -34.76
CA PRO A 12 17.39 -2.18 -34.18
C PRO A 12 16.34 -1.27 -33.53
N THR A 13 15.12 -1.29 -34.06
CA THR A 13 13.96 -0.73 -33.37
C THR A 13 13.84 -1.48 -32.06
N ALA A 14 14.26 -0.84 -30.97
CA ALA A 14 14.14 -1.40 -29.64
C ALA A 14 12.70 -1.90 -29.45
N PRO A 15 12.50 -3.13 -28.95
CA PRO A 15 11.15 -3.66 -28.78
C PRO A 15 10.38 -2.67 -27.90
N VAL A 16 9.28 -2.14 -28.44
CA VAL A 16 8.29 -1.38 -27.69
C VAL A 16 7.98 -2.23 -26.47
N SER A 17 8.42 -1.75 -25.30
CA SER A 17 8.14 -2.40 -24.03
C SER A 17 6.64 -2.63 -24.00
N ARG A 18 6.23 -3.90 -24.12
CA ARG A 18 4.83 -4.29 -23.95
C ARG A 18 4.48 -3.79 -22.56
N LEU A 19 3.70 -2.71 -22.49
CA LEU A 19 2.98 -2.31 -21.28
C LEU A 19 2.21 -3.56 -20.86
N GLY A 20 2.80 -4.27 -19.90
CA GLY A 20 2.49 -5.67 -19.65
C GLY A 20 1.04 -5.82 -19.23
N LEU A 21 0.45 -6.97 -19.53
CA LEU A 21 -0.87 -7.40 -19.04
C LEU A 21 -1.11 -7.13 -17.53
N TYR A 22 -0.03 -6.89 -16.77
CA TYR A 22 -0.01 -6.66 -15.33
C TYR A 22 -0.20 -5.19 -14.89
N ASP A 23 -0.25 -4.22 -15.82
CA ASP A 23 -0.41 -2.77 -15.54
C ASP A 23 -1.87 -2.27 -15.65
N THR A 24 -2.82 -3.20 -15.57
CA THR A 24 -4.25 -2.93 -15.79
C THR A 24 -5.01 -3.00 -14.48
N TRP A 25 -6.13 -2.28 -14.38
CA TRP A 25 -7.07 -2.37 -13.24
C TRP A 25 -7.48 -3.81 -12.89
N TRP A 26 -7.31 -4.77 -13.80
CA TRP A 26 -7.44 -6.19 -13.54
C TRP A 26 -6.50 -6.75 -12.46
N THR A 27 -5.24 -6.33 -12.39
CA THR A 27 -4.34 -6.78 -11.33
C THR A 27 -4.73 -6.21 -9.98
N VAL A 28 -5.18 -4.95 -9.96
CA VAL A 28 -5.76 -4.33 -8.77
C VAL A 28 -7.04 -5.06 -8.34
N ALA A 29 -7.91 -5.43 -9.28
CA ALA A 29 -9.14 -6.17 -9.00
C ALA A 29 -8.85 -7.58 -8.48
N ALA A 30 -7.93 -8.31 -9.09
CA ALA A 30 -7.52 -9.65 -8.63
C ALA A 30 -6.88 -9.59 -7.23
N ALA A 31 -6.01 -8.60 -6.99
CA ALA A 31 -5.43 -8.37 -5.66
C ALA A 31 -6.49 -7.98 -4.63
N ALA A 32 -7.48 -7.14 -5.01
CA ALA A 32 -8.60 -6.77 -4.17
C ALA A 32 -9.43 -7.98 -3.77
N LEU A 33 -9.72 -8.90 -4.71
CA LEU A 33 -10.38 -10.16 -4.41
C LEU A 33 -9.56 -11.01 -3.44
N GLY A 34 -8.24 -11.12 -3.64
CA GLY A 34 -7.33 -11.80 -2.72
C GLY A 34 -7.36 -11.20 -1.31
N VAL A 35 -7.40 -9.87 -1.19
CA VAL A 35 -7.53 -9.15 0.08
C VAL A 35 -8.87 -9.46 0.76
N CYS A 36 -9.98 -9.40 0.01
CA CYS A 36 -11.30 -9.76 0.55
C CYS A 36 -11.34 -11.19 1.07
N LEU A 37 -10.76 -12.14 0.31
CA LEU A 37 -10.66 -13.54 0.73
C LEU A 37 -9.78 -13.70 1.97
N GLY A 38 -8.64 -13.00 2.03
CA GLY A 38 -7.75 -13.02 3.19
C GLY A 38 -8.39 -12.47 4.47
N LEU A 39 -9.10 -11.35 4.37
CA LEU A 39 -9.86 -10.78 5.49
C LEU A 39 -10.99 -11.71 5.94
N THR A 40 -11.69 -12.33 4.99
CA THR A 40 -12.75 -13.31 5.29
C THR A 40 -12.17 -14.55 5.98
N ALA A 41 -11.03 -15.05 5.51
CA ALA A 41 -10.33 -16.17 6.14
C ALA A 41 -9.87 -15.80 7.56
N CYS A 42 -9.33 -14.61 7.78
CA CYS A 42 -8.95 -14.13 9.11
C CYS A 42 -10.15 -14.04 10.06
N ALA A 43 -11.29 -13.52 9.59
CA ALA A 43 -12.53 -13.50 10.37
C ALA A 43 -13.01 -14.93 10.69
N TRP A 44 -12.94 -15.86 9.74
CA TRP A 44 -13.30 -17.26 9.96
C TRP A 44 -12.39 -17.93 10.98
N ILE A 45 -11.06 -17.77 10.85
CA ILE A 45 -10.04 -18.27 11.78
C ILE A 45 -10.33 -17.75 13.19
N SER A 46 -10.59 -16.44 13.33
CA SER A 46 -10.92 -15.81 14.61
C SER A 46 -12.16 -16.39 15.30
N LEU A 47 -13.14 -16.90 14.54
CA LEU A 47 -14.36 -17.50 15.10
C LEU A 47 -14.14 -18.94 15.59
N HIS A 48 -13.13 -19.63 15.06
CA HIS A 48 -12.90 -21.06 15.35
C HIS A 48 -11.71 -21.30 16.30
N LEU A 49 -10.78 -20.34 16.40
CA LEU A 49 -9.63 -20.43 17.30
C LEU A 49 -9.98 -19.97 18.70
N HIS A 50 -9.72 -20.83 19.67
CA HIS A 50 -9.62 -20.45 21.06
C HIS A 50 -8.18 -19.98 21.31
N VAL A 51 -8.03 -18.72 21.70
CA VAL A 51 -6.74 -18.10 21.96
C VAL A 51 -6.53 -18.10 23.47
N ASP A 52 -5.40 -18.66 23.93
CA ASP A 52 -4.99 -18.61 25.32
C ASP A 52 -4.28 -17.28 25.64
N ASP A 53 -4.10 -16.95 26.92
CA ASP A 53 -3.56 -15.65 27.34
C ASP A 53 -2.15 -15.37 26.79
N THR A 54 -1.35 -16.43 26.61
CA THR A 54 0.02 -16.31 26.06
C THR A 54 -0.01 -15.93 24.59
N LEU A 55 -0.83 -16.60 23.78
CA LEU A 55 -1.01 -16.28 22.36
C LEU A 55 -1.66 -14.91 22.19
N HIS A 56 -2.61 -14.53 23.06
CA HIS A 56 -3.23 -13.20 23.04
C HIS A 56 -2.17 -12.10 23.26
N THR A 57 -1.31 -12.27 24.26
CA THR A 57 -0.25 -11.29 24.57
C THR A 57 0.76 -11.18 23.43
N ALA A 58 1.19 -12.32 22.87
CA ALA A 58 2.08 -12.36 21.72
C ALA A 58 1.44 -11.68 20.50
N ALA A 59 0.16 -11.95 20.23
CA ALA A 59 -0.61 -11.32 19.17
C ALA A 59 -0.68 -9.81 19.34
N LEU A 60 -0.93 -9.32 20.56
CA LEU A 60 -0.98 -7.89 20.87
C LEU A 60 0.38 -7.22 20.60
N PHE A 61 1.48 -7.83 21.06
CA PHE A 61 2.82 -7.33 20.80
C PHE A 61 3.11 -7.24 19.30
N VAL A 62 2.83 -8.32 18.56
CA VAL A 62 3.01 -8.35 17.09
C VAL A 62 2.11 -7.31 16.42
N HIS A 63 0.88 -7.11 16.90
CA HIS A 63 -0.04 -6.11 16.39
C HIS A 63 0.53 -4.70 16.53
N LEU A 64 1.04 -4.35 17.72
CA LEU A 64 1.64 -3.04 17.99
C LEU A 64 2.95 -2.85 17.21
N ALA A 65 3.80 -3.87 17.12
CA ALA A 65 5.01 -3.81 16.31
C ALA A 65 4.69 -3.59 14.81
N SER A 66 3.65 -4.27 14.32
CA SER A 66 3.16 -4.14 12.94
C SER A 66 2.53 -2.76 12.69
N LEU A 67 1.85 -2.19 13.69
CA LEU A 67 1.35 -0.82 13.67
C LEU A 67 2.49 0.16 13.51
N VAL A 68 3.53 0.07 14.35
CA VAL A 68 4.70 0.95 14.28
C VAL A 68 5.41 0.81 12.94
N LEU A 69 5.61 -0.41 12.45
CA LEU A 69 6.26 -0.67 11.16
C LEU A 69 5.47 -0.08 9.99
N GLY A 70 4.18 -0.42 9.89
CA GLY A 70 3.32 -0.04 8.77
C GLY A 70 2.98 1.44 8.79
N PHE A 71 2.45 1.92 9.91
CA PHE A 71 2.04 3.32 10.06
C PHE A 71 3.25 4.25 10.08
N GLY A 72 4.34 3.87 10.76
CA GLY A 72 5.59 4.64 10.75
C GLY A 72 6.18 4.79 9.34
N ALA A 73 6.07 3.76 8.50
CA ALA A 73 6.46 3.86 7.10
C ALA A 73 5.55 4.80 6.28
N VAL A 74 4.24 4.83 6.55
CA VAL A 74 3.33 5.82 5.94
C VAL A 74 3.69 7.25 6.36
N LEU A 75 3.90 7.50 7.65
CA LEU A 75 4.32 8.81 8.15
C LEU A 75 5.66 9.26 7.55
N SER A 76 6.59 8.32 7.34
CA SER A 76 7.86 8.60 6.68
C SER A 76 7.67 8.98 5.20
N ALA A 77 6.73 8.34 4.49
CA ALA A 77 6.41 8.69 3.11
C ALA A 77 5.79 10.09 3.02
N ASP A 78 4.87 10.41 3.94
CA ASP A 78 4.26 11.74 4.01
C ASP A 78 5.27 12.82 4.36
N TYR A 79 6.24 12.51 5.23
CA TYR A 79 7.36 13.41 5.52
C TYR A 79 8.20 13.71 4.26
N HIS A 80 8.52 12.69 3.45
CA HIS A 80 9.21 12.91 2.17
C HIS A 80 8.38 13.73 1.19
N ALA A 81 7.06 13.52 1.14
CA ALA A 81 6.16 14.33 0.32
C ALA A 81 6.16 15.81 0.78
N LEU A 82 6.18 16.05 2.10
CA LEU A 82 6.26 17.40 2.66
C LEU A 82 7.60 18.08 2.37
N LEU A 83 8.71 17.35 2.45
CA LEU A 83 10.03 17.86 2.06
C LEU A 83 10.05 18.27 0.57
N TRP A 84 9.41 17.49 -0.29
CA TRP A 84 9.29 17.84 -1.70
C TRP A 84 8.41 19.09 -1.90
N LEU A 85 7.25 19.17 -1.23
CA LEU A 85 6.36 20.35 -1.30
C LEU A 85 7.02 21.63 -0.80
N THR A 86 7.93 21.52 0.17
CA THR A 86 8.70 22.65 0.72
C THR A 86 9.97 22.95 -0.07
N GLY A 87 10.22 22.25 -1.19
CA GLY A 87 11.39 22.45 -2.05
C GLY A 87 12.71 21.95 -1.45
N ARG A 88 12.66 21.15 -0.38
CA ARG A 88 13.84 20.62 0.33
C ARG A 88 14.38 19.33 -0.26
N CYS A 89 13.63 18.65 -1.13
CA CYS A 89 14.11 17.52 -1.92
C CYS A 89 13.45 17.48 -3.30
N THR A 90 14.03 16.72 -4.23
CA THR A 90 13.44 16.55 -5.56
C THR A 90 12.30 15.53 -5.53
N LEU A 91 11.42 15.59 -6.53
CA LEU A 91 10.36 14.59 -6.71
C LEU A 91 10.94 13.17 -6.86
N THR A 92 12.09 13.06 -7.53
CA THR A 92 12.81 11.80 -7.70
C THR A 92 13.27 11.25 -6.35
N ASP A 93 13.80 12.09 -5.46
CA ASP A 93 14.22 11.68 -4.12
C ASP A 93 13.03 11.21 -3.27
N ALA A 94 11.93 11.97 -3.30
CA ALA A 94 10.70 11.61 -2.60
C ALA A 94 10.12 10.28 -3.11
N MET A 95 10.12 10.06 -4.43
CA MET A 95 9.66 8.80 -5.05
C MET A 95 10.60 7.62 -4.78
N ALA A 96 11.91 7.85 -4.67
CA ALA A 96 12.88 6.83 -4.31
C ALA A 96 12.68 6.37 -2.85
N GLY A 97 12.57 7.33 -1.92
CA GLY A 97 12.26 7.08 -0.51
C GLY A 97 10.94 6.31 -0.35
N THR A 98 9.87 6.80 -0.96
CA THR A 98 8.53 6.19 -0.89
C THR A 98 8.51 4.75 -1.43
N SER A 99 9.31 4.43 -2.44
CA SER A 99 9.33 3.05 -2.97
C SER A 99 9.98 2.03 -2.05
N ARG A 100 10.94 2.45 -1.22
CA ARG A 100 11.52 1.57 -0.21
C ARG A 100 10.54 1.32 0.94
N LEU A 101 9.66 2.28 1.19
CA LEU A 101 8.64 2.22 2.23
C LEU A 101 7.43 1.33 1.87
N HIS A 102 7.25 0.94 0.60
CA HIS A 102 6.18 0.03 0.20
C HIS A 102 6.26 -1.32 0.94
N VAL A 103 7.46 -1.89 1.04
CA VAL A 103 7.67 -3.18 1.72
C VAL A 103 7.25 -3.13 3.20
N PRO A 104 7.77 -2.19 4.03
CA PRO A 104 7.35 -2.11 5.43
C PRO A 104 5.86 -1.74 5.61
N ILE A 105 5.27 -0.93 4.71
CA ILE A 105 3.82 -0.65 4.74
C ILE A 105 3.01 -1.94 4.60
N TRP A 106 3.31 -2.74 3.57
CA TRP A 106 2.59 -3.99 3.31
C TRP A 106 2.89 -5.06 4.36
N ALA A 107 4.13 -5.16 4.83
CA ALA A 107 4.50 -6.07 5.91
C ALA A 107 3.76 -5.73 7.21
N GLY A 108 3.73 -4.43 7.58
CA GLY A 108 2.98 -3.97 8.75
C GLY A 108 1.48 -4.21 8.61
N LEU A 109 0.90 -3.95 7.43
CA LEU A 109 -0.51 -4.21 7.18
C LEU A 109 -0.86 -5.72 7.29
N ALA A 110 -0.04 -6.58 6.69
CA ALA A 110 -0.22 -8.03 6.79
C ALA A 110 -0.10 -8.51 8.25
N GLY A 111 0.90 -8.01 8.97
CA GLY A 111 1.08 -8.29 10.39
C GLY A 111 -0.11 -7.85 11.23
N LEU A 112 -0.67 -6.66 10.98
CA LEU A 112 -1.86 -6.14 11.65
C LEU A 112 -3.10 -7.01 11.40
N VAL A 113 -3.32 -7.44 10.16
CA VAL A 113 -4.45 -8.30 9.80
C VAL A 113 -4.32 -9.68 10.45
N ALA A 114 -3.15 -10.31 10.35
CA ALA A 114 -2.90 -11.64 10.89
C ALA A 114 -2.97 -11.65 12.43
N SER A 115 -2.28 -10.73 13.09
CA SER A 115 -2.33 -10.60 14.56
C SER A 115 -3.71 -10.16 15.05
N GLY A 116 -4.41 -9.29 14.31
CA GLY A 116 -5.75 -8.83 14.64
C GLY A 116 -6.78 -9.97 14.66
N ALA A 117 -6.61 -10.99 13.83
CA ALA A 117 -7.44 -12.20 13.86
C ALA A 117 -7.27 -13.01 15.15
N LEU A 118 -6.10 -12.95 15.77
CA LEU A 118 -5.78 -13.65 17.02
C LEU A 118 -6.20 -12.85 18.26
N LEU A 119 -6.63 -11.60 18.11
CA LEU A 119 -7.11 -10.76 19.22
C LEU A 119 -8.62 -10.93 19.49
N GLN A 120 -9.23 -12.00 18.97
CA GLN A 120 -10.65 -12.34 19.15
C GLN A 120 -11.61 -11.15 18.92
N PRO A 121 -11.59 -10.52 17.72
CA PRO A 121 -12.47 -9.40 17.39
C PRO A 121 -13.97 -9.75 17.56
N ASP A 122 -14.70 -8.90 18.29
CA ASP A 122 -16.16 -8.95 18.30
C ASP A 122 -16.73 -8.43 16.96
N LEU A 123 -17.10 -9.35 16.07
CA LEU A 123 -17.67 -9.05 14.75
C LEU A 123 -19.12 -8.52 14.81
N GLY A 124 -19.80 -8.64 15.94
CA GLY A 124 -21.13 -8.06 16.17
C GLY A 124 -21.06 -6.54 16.39
N SER A 125 -19.97 -6.07 16.99
CA SER A 125 -19.73 -4.65 17.25
C SER A 125 -19.67 -3.83 15.97
N ALA A 126 -20.39 -2.70 15.99
CA ALA A 126 -20.31 -1.70 14.91
C ALA A 126 -18.88 -1.15 14.75
N LEU A 127 -18.15 -0.98 15.86
CA LEU A 127 -16.78 -0.46 15.84
C LEU A 127 -15.82 -1.41 15.12
N THR A 128 -15.88 -2.70 15.43
CA THR A 128 -15.03 -3.71 14.76
C THR A 128 -15.33 -3.76 13.26
N ARG A 129 -16.60 -3.70 12.86
CA ARG A 129 -16.98 -3.65 11.44
C ARG A 129 -16.47 -2.39 10.75
N THR A 130 -16.56 -1.23 11.40
CA THR A 130 -15.96 0.00 10.89
C THR A 130 -14.44 -0.12 10.76
N LYS A 131 -13.74 -0.70 11.74
CA LYS A 131 -12.29 -0.94 11.67
C LYS A 131 -11.94 -1.82 10.46
N LEU A 132 -12.66 -2.91 10.25
CA LEU A 132 -12.44 -3.81 9.10
C LEU A 132 -12.71 -3.08 7.77
N ALA A 133 -13.75 -2.26 7.69
CA ALA A 133 -14.02 -1.44 6.51
C ALA A 133 -12.90 -0.44 6.22
N LEU A 134 -12.34 0.21 7.25
CA LEU A 134 -11.18 1.10 7.11
C LEU A 134 -9.93 0.35 6.65
N VAL A 135 -9.66 -0.84 7.20
CA VAL A 135 -8.54 -1.68 6.77
C VAL A 135 -8.70 -2.12 5.31
N LEU A 136 -9.91 -2.50 4.90
CA LEU A 136 -10.20 -2.83 3.50
C LEU A 136 -9.98 -1.60 2.59
N ALA A 137 -10.56 -0.45 2.94
CA ALA A 137 -10.39 0.79 2.18
C ALA A 137 -8.91 1.18 2.07
N LEU A 138 -8.16 1.08 3.16
CA LEU A 138 -6.72 1.32 3.20
C LEU A 138 -5.96 0.40 2.25
N THR A 139 -6.29 -0.89 2.27
CA THR A 139 -5.62 -1.90 1.43
C THR A 139 -5.88 -1.64 -0.06
N LEU A 140 -7.14 -1.35 -0.42
CA LEU A 140 -7.53 -1.01 -1.79
C LEU A 140 -6.85 0.29 -2.26
N ASN A 141 -6.80 1.29 -1.39
CA ASN A 141 -6.09 2.54 -1.65
C ASN A 141 -4.59 2.30 -1.87
N GLY A 142 -3.97 1.39 -1.10
CA GLY A 142 -2.57 0.97 -1.29
C GLY A 142 -2.30 0.29 -2.63
N LEU A 143 -3.19 -0.59 -3.10
CA LEU A 143 -3.09 -1.21 -4.43
C LEU A 143 -3.15 -0.16 -5.54
N GLN A 144 -4.10 0.76 -5.43
CA GLN A 144 -4.26 1.87 -6.36
C GLN A 144 -3.07 2.85 -6.32
N ALA A 145 -2.48 3.09 -5.14
CA ALA A 145 -1.28 3.90 -4.96
C ALA A 145 -0.06 3.29 -5.67
N GLY A 146 0.08 1.95 -5.62
CA GLY A 146 1.11 1.22 -6.35
C GLY A 146 1.00 1.44 -7.85
N LEU A 147 -0.21 1.38 -8.41
CA LEU A 147 -0.46 1.65 -9.83
C LEU A 147 -0.17 3.10 -10.21
N LEU A 148 -0.57 4.06 -9.36
CA LEU A 148 -0.24 5.48 -9.53
C LEU A 148 1.28 5.70 -9.57
N THR A 149 2.02 5.10 -8.64
CA THR A 149 3.48 5.19 -8.56
C THR A 149 4.15 4.66 -9.84
N ARG A 150 3.67 3.51 -10.34
CA ARG A 150 4.15 2.94 -11.62
C ARG A 150 3.89 3.88 -12.79
N ARG A 151 2.69 4.46 -12.88
CA ARG A 151 2.32 5.42 -13.93
C ARG A 151 3.15 6.69 -13.89
N MET A 152 3.48 7.19 -12.70
CA MET A 152 4.37 8.35 -12.54
C MET A 152 5.80 8.02 -13.00
N ARG A 153 6.33 6.83 -12.67
CA ARG A 153 7.66 6.37 -13.07
C ARG A 153 7.79 6.07 -14.57
N ALA A 154 6.72 5.60 -15.20
CA ALA A 154 6.74 5.25 -16.62
C ALA A 154 6.83 6.49 -17.54
N ARG A 155 6.64 7.71 -17.01
CA ARG A 155 6.74 8.94 -17.81
C ARG A 155 8.20 9.35 -18.00
N ARG A 156 8.60 9.47 -19.26
CA ARG A 156 9.98 9.80 -19.67
C ARG A 156 10.30 11.29 -19.63
N ASP A 157 9.29 12.16 -19.63
CA ASP A 157 9.47 13.61 -19.79
C ASP A 157 9.82 14.34 -18.48
N GLY A 158 10.04 13.60 -17.37
CA GLY A 158 10.41 14.13 -16.06
C GLY A 158 9.33 14.98 -15.35
N THR A 159 8.29 15.39 -16.06
CA THR A 159 7.19 16.22 -15.54
C THR A 159 5.98 15.36 -15.19
N VAL A 160 5.53 15.46 -13.94
CA VAL A 160 4.30 14.80 -13.48
C VAL A 160 3.12 15.75 -13.66
N PRO A 161 2.06 15.35 -14.39
CA PRO A 161 0.90 16.21 -14.59
C PRO A 161 0.18 16.51 -13.27
N PRO A 162 -0.38 17.72 -13.10
CA PRO A 162 -1.10 18.12 -11.87
C PRO A 162 -2.19 17.14 -11.44
N ARG A 163 -2.87 16.50 -12.41
CA ARG A 163 -3.90 15.50 -12.13
C ARG A 163 -3.37 14.27 -11.39
N LEU A 164 -2.16 13.80 -11.69
CA LEU A 164 -1.54 12.67 -10.98
C LEU A 164 -1.06 13.08 -9.60
N LEU A 165 -0.61 14.33 -9.44
CA LEU A 165 -0.25 14.88 -8.13
C LEU A 165 -1.47 15.01 -7.22
N LEU A 166 -2.58 15.55 -7.75
CA LEU A 166 -3.85 15.63 -7.02
C LEU A 166 -4.39 14.24 -6.64
N TRP A 167 -4.25 13.27 -7.55
CA TRP A 167 -4.59 11.89 -7.24
C TRP A 167 -3.71 11.32 -6.13
N GLY A 168 -2.40 11.55 -6.17
CA GLY A 168 -1.47 11.16 -5.10
C GLY A 168 -1.81 11.78 -3.76
N ALA A 169 -2.14 13.07 -3.74
CA ALA A 169 -2.60 13.77 -2.54
C ALA A 169 -3.90 13.16 -1.99
N GLY A 170 -4.87 12.87 -2.85
CA GLY A 170 -6.11 12.18 -2.47
C GLY A 170 -5.84 10.80 -1.86
N THR A 171 -4.97 10.01 -2.49
CA THR A 171 -4.54 8.70 -1.97
C THR A 171 -3.85 8.82 -0.60
N ALA A 172 -3.00 9.83 -0.38
CA ALA A 172 -2.37 10.05 0.92
C ALA A 172 -3.39 10.42 2.01
N LEU A 173 -4.35 11.28 1.69
CA LEU A 173 -5.43 11.67 2.62
C LEU A 173 -6.29 10.47 3.03
N VAL A 174 -6.68 9.63 2.07
CA VAL A 174 -7.45 8.40 2.35
C VAL A 174 -6.66 7.48 3.28
N SER A 175 -5.36 7.30 3.04
CA SER A 175 -4.50 6.51 3.94
C SER A 175 -4.50 7.08 5.36
N GLN A 176 -4.33 8.38 5.52
CA GLN A 176 -4.31 9.03 6.84
C GLN A 176 -5.62 8.83 7.60
N VAL A 177 -6.76 9.04 6.93
CA VAL A 177 -8.08 8.83 7.54
C VAL A 177 -8.25 7.37 7.98
N CYS A 178 -7.86 6.41 7.15
CA CYS A 178 -8.00 4.99 7.47
C CYS A 178 -7.08 4.56 8.61
N TRP A 179 -5.81 4.98 8.60
CA TRP A 179 -4.85 4.67 9.67
C TRP A 179 -5.28 5.25 11.00
N TRP A 180 -5.55 6.56 11.06
CA TRP A 180 -5.98 7.22 12.29
C TRP A 180 -7.33 6.70 12.78
N GLY A 181 -8.28 6.48 11.88
CA GLY A 181 -9.57 5.89 12.23
C GLY A 181 -9.42 4.50 12.84
N ALA A 182 -8.58 3.64 12.26
CA ALA A 182 -8.32 2.30 12.79
C ALA A 182 -7.62 2.34 14.15
N VAL A 183 -6.68 3.27 14.36
CA VAL A 183 -5.99 3.48 15.66
C VAL A 183 -6.98 3.94 16.73
N VAL A 184 -7.80 4.96 16.44
CA VAL A 184 -8.81 5.49 17.38
C VAL A 184 -9.82 4.41 17.75
N ILE A 185 -10.30 3.63 16.78
CA ILE A 185 -11.22 2.52 17.04
C ILE A 185 -10.53 1.44 17.87
N GLY A 186 -9.28 1.08 17.55
CA GLY A 186 -8.50 0.11 18.32
C GLY A 186 -8.35 0.51 19.78
N PHE A 187 -8.01 1.78 20.04
CA PHE A 187 -7.89 2.33 21.39
C PHE A 187 -9.22 2.34 22.16
N ARG A 188 -10.33 2.66 21.48
CA ARG A 188 -11.66 2.62 22.10
C ARG A 188 -12.09 1.19 22.43
N ASN A 189 -11.84 0.23 21.54
CA ASN A 189 -12.14 -1.18 21.78
C ASN A 189 -11.32 -1.78 22.93
N SER A 190 -10.14 -1.23 23.27
CA SER A 190 -9.34 -1.71 24.41
C SER A 190 -9.75 -1.11 25.76
N GLN A 191 -10.67 -0.14 25.78
CA GLN A 191 -11.15 0.51 27.00
C GLN A 191 -12.57 0.09 27.44
N GLY A 192 -13.26 -0.70 26.61
CA GLY A 192 -14.55 -1.32 26.95
C GLY A 192 -14.38 -2.81 27.17
#